data_AF-A0A382UE01-F1
#
_entry.id   AF-A0A382UE01-F1
#
_cell.length_a   1.000
_cell.length_b   1.000
_cell.length_c   1.000
_cell.angle_alpha   90.00
_cell.angle_beta   90.00
_cell.angle_gamma   90.00
#
_symmetry.space_group_name_H-M   'P 1'
#
loop_
_entity.id
_entity.type
_entity.pdbx_description
1 polymer ?
#
loop_
_entity_poly.entity_id
_entity_poly.type
_entity_poly.pdbx_seq_one_letter_code
_entity_poly.pdbx_strand_id
1 'polypeptide(L)'
;FVNNQWANFTLGHCGYDDREAKEIGASAIKEFFGPNRPYTADRAEVYEKLLDSWGGIPEHLQANFSRFLGGEEDLGGGGAPRAMLGELPAELLAERGVIVAGNPESCIESVRRHEEIGVDQLLLIMQSDQVSHEKVMTSIELFGKEVIPAFQ
;
A
#
# COMPACT_ATOMS: atom_id res chain seq x y z
N PHE A 1 -23.65 16.68 8.80
CA PHE A 1 -22.81 15.79 9.62
C PHE A 1 -21.38 16.02 9.21
N VAL A 2 -20.45 16.25 10.15
CA VAL A 2 -19.02 16.41 9.87
C VAL A 2 -18.31 15.17 10.41
N ASN A 3 -17.57 14.47 9.56
CA ASN A 3 -16.72 13.35 9.97
C ASN A 3 -15.31 13.88 10.24
N ASN A 4 -14.85 13.79 11.49
CA ASN A 4 -13.51 14.18 11.92
C ASN A 4 -12.55 12.99 12.06
N GLN A 5 -12.95 11.80 11.61
CA GLN A 5 -12.11 10.61 11.62
C GLN A 5 -11.43 10.45 10.26
N TRP A 6 -10.21 9.91 10.27
CA TRP A 6 -9.50 9.53 9.05
C TRP A 6 -8.96 8.11 9.14
N ALA A 7 -8.99 7.43 7.99
CA ALA A 7 -8.45 6.10 7.84
C ALA A 7 -7.19 6.15 6.99
N ASN A 8 -6.14 5.43 7.41
CA ASN A 8 -4.98 5.22 6.57
C ASN A 8 -5.12 3.90 5.81
N PHE A 9 -4.86 3.94 4.50
CA PHE A 9 -4.85 2.77 3.64
C PHE A 9 -3.40 2.37 3.35
N THR A 10 -3.03 1.15 3.72
CA THR A 10 -1.67 0.65 3.58
C THR A 10 -1.66 -0.85 3.31
N LEU A 11 -0.51 -1.36 2.87
CA LEU A 11 -0.32 -2.79 2.68
C LEU A 11 -0.10 -3.50 4.00
N GLY A 12 -0.77 -4.64 4.18
CA GLY A 12 -0.67 -5.48 5.37
C GLY A 12 -0.20 -6.91 5.04
N HIS A 13 0.80 -7.42 5.76
CA HIS A 13 1.20 -8.82 5.66
C HIS A 13 1.83 -9.35 6.95
N CYS A 14 1.13 -10.24 7.65
CA CYS A 14 1.62 -10.90 8.87
C CYS A 14 2.03 -12.35 8.58
N GLY A 15 3.21 -12.76 9.02
CA GLY A 15 3.71 -14.13 8.92
C GLY A 15 4.36 -14.60 10.22
N TYR A 16 4.79 -15.86 10.26
CA TYR A 16 5.50 -16.37 11.44
C TYR A 16 6.96 -15.92 11.49
N ASP A 17 7.63 -15.85 10.32
CA ASP A 17 8.99 -15.32 10.20
C ASP A 17 8.93 -13.83 9.88
N ASP A 18 9.57 -13.02 10.72
CA ASP A 18 9.51 -11.56 10.63
C ASP A 18 10.13 -11.03 9.34
N ARG A 19 11.30 -11.55 8.98
CA ARG A 19 12.04 -11.09 7.82
C ARG A 19 11.33 -11.49 6.54
N GLU A 20 10.90 -12.75 6.44
CA GLU A 20 10.15 -13.25 5.28
C GLU A 20 8.88 -12.42 5.06
N ALA A 21 8.11 -12.16 6.13
CA ALA A 21 6.87 -11.40 6.03
C ALA A 21 7.10 -9.96 5.56
N LYS A 22 8.15 -9.29 6.06
CA LYS A 22 8.53 -7.95 5.58
C LYS A 22 8.91 -7.96 4.10
N GLU A 23 9.71 -8.94 3.66
CA GLU A 23 10.10 -9.06 2.25
C GLU A 23 8.89 -9.31 1.34
N ILE A 24 7.95 -10.17 1.77
CA ILE A 24 6.70 -10.39 1.03
C ILE A 24 5.89 -9.10 0.91
N GLY A 25 5.71 -8.38 2.03
CA GLY A 25 4.98 -7.10 2.02
C GLY A 25 5.65 -6.05 1.15
N ALA A 26 6.98 -5.96 1.22
CA ALA A 26 7.77 -5.04 0.40
C ALA A 26 7.70 -5.38 -1.10
N SER A 27 7.77 -6.67 -1.48
CA SER A 27 7.59 -7.09 -2.86
C SER A 27 6.20 -6.70 -3.36
N ALA A 28 5.16 -7.03 -2.58
CA ALA A 28 3.78 -6.77 -2.97
C ALA A 28 3.47 -5.27 -3.13
N ILE A 29 4.00 -4.39 -2.25
CA ILE A 29 3.77 -2.94 -2.40
C ILE A 29 4.54 -2.38 -3.60
N LYS A 30 5.74 -2.90 -3.90
CA LYS A 30 6.57 -2.45 -5.04
C LYS A 30 5.98 -2.88 -6.37
N GLU A 31 5.48 -4.11 -6.48
CA GLU A 31 4.88 -4.58 -7.72
C GLU A 31 3.49 -3.95 -7.95
N PHE A 32 2.75 -3.66 -6.87
CA PHE A 32 1.44 -3.00 -6.97
C PHE A 32 1.56 -1.47 -7.20
N PHE A 33 2.37 -0.77 -6.42
CA PHE A 33 2.47 0.69 -6.47
C PHE A 33 3.71 1.23 -7.17
N GLY A 34 4.79 0.46 -7.26
CA GLY A 34 6.06 0.90 -7.87
C GLY A 34 5.98 1.11 -9.39
N PRO A 35 7.13 1.47 -10.01
CA PRO A 35 7.20 1.83 -11.43
C PRO A 35 7.12 0.60 -12.34
N ASN A 36 7.59 -0.56 -11.86
CA ASN A 36 7.75 -1.78 -12.64
C ASN A 36 6.58 -2.74 -12.40
N ARG A 37 5.37 -2.33 -12.79
CA ARG A 37 4.16 -3.13 -12.62
C ARG A 37 4.09 -4.22 -13.69
N PRO A 38 4.09 -5.51 -13.33
CA PRO A 38 4.13 -6.58 -14.31
C PRO A 38 2.87 -6.60 -15.20
N TYR A 39 1.72 -6.20 -14.67
CA TYR A 39 0.42 -6.25 -15.35
C TYR A 39 0.11 -5.04 -16.25
N THR A 40 0.97 -4.01 -16.26
CA THR A 40 0.88 -2.89 -17.23
C THR A 40 2.13 -2.75 -18.09
N ALA A 41 3.10 -3.66 -17.97
CA ALA A 41 4.38 -3.59 -18.68
C ALA A 41 4.20 -3.57 -20.21
N ASP A 42 3.19 -4.26 -20.74
CA ASP A 42 2.83 -4.33 -22.16
C ASP A 42 1.71 -3.35 -22.56
N ARG A 43 1.22 -2.52 -21.63
CA ARG A 43 0.05 -1.65 -21.83
C ARG A 43 0.32 -0.21 -21.43
N ALA A 44 1.40 0.38 -21.95
CA ALA A 44 1.75 1.78 -21.71
C ALA A 44 0.59 2.76 -21.99
N GLU A 45 -0.22 2.48 -23.02
CA GLU A 45 -1.35 3.33 -23.44
C GLU A 45 -2.66 3.07 -22.68
N VAL A 46 -2.70 2.17 -21.68
CA VAL A 46 -3.97 1.73 -21.07
C VAL A 46 -4.74 2.89 -20.44
N TYR A 47 -4.01 3.82 -19.82
CA TYR A 47 -4.61 4.98 -19.17
C TYR A 47 -4.99 6.06 -20.18
N GLU A 48 -4.19 6.28 -21.22
CA GLU A 48 -4.55 7.20 -22.31
C GLU A 48 -5.84 6.76 -23.01
N LYS A 49 -5.99 5.47 -23.33
CA LYS A 49 -7.21 4.91 -23.92
C LYS A 49 -8.42 5.01 -22.99
N LEU A 50 -8.21 4.83 -21.68
CA LEU A 50 -9.27 4.99 -20.69
C LEU A 50 -9.76 6.44 -20.65
N LEU A 51 -8.83 7.40 -20.65
CA LEU A 51 -9.12 8.83 -20.62
C LEU A 51 -9.82 9.30 -21.88
N ASP A 52 -9.40 8.82 -23.06
CA ASP A 52 -10.08 9.09 -24.33
C ASP A 52 -11.52 8.55 -24.32
N SER A 53 -11.71 7.32 -23.82
CA SER A 53 -13.04 6.71 -23.66
C SER A 53 -13.93 7.46 -22.66
N TRP A 54 -13.36 8.24 -21.74
CA TRP A 54 -14.08 9.09 -20.79
C TRP A 54 -14.39 10.48 -21.35
N GLY A 55 -14.00 10.78 -22.60
CA GLY A 55 -14.19 12.10 -23.23
C GLY A 55 -13.13 13.12 -22.81
N GLY A 56 -11.98 12.66 -22.30
CA GLY A 56 -10.88 13.49 -21.82
C GLY A 56 -10.99 13.87 -20.34
N ILE A 57 -9.96 14.55 -19.83
CA ILE A 57 -9.88 14.99 -18.44
C ILE A 57 -10.48 16.39 -18.31
N PRO A 58 -11.47 16.62 -17.43
CA PRO A 58 -11.95 17.96 -17.11
C PRO A 58 -10.81 18.86 -16.61
N GLU A 59 -10.80 20.14 -17.00
CA GLU A 59 -9.72 21.09 -16.68
C GLU A 59 -9.35 21.13 -15.18
N HIS A 60 -10.37 21.19 -14.31
CA HIS A 60 -10.21 21.20 -12.86
C HIS A 60 -9.64 19.90 -12.24
N LEU A 61 -9.53 18.83 -13.02
CA LEU A 61 -8.96 17.55 -12.58
C LEU A 61 -7.59 17.27 -13.21
N GLN A 62 -7.07 18.12 -14.09
CA GLN A 62 -5.81 17.86 -14.80
C GLN A 62 -4.65 17.50 -13.84
N ALA A 63 -4.55 18.19 -12.70
CA ALA A 63 -3.53 17.89 -11.69
C ALA A 63 -3.64 16.49 -11.07
N ASN A 64 -4.86 15.94 -10.94
CA ASN A 64 -5.07 14.59 -10.38
C ASN A 64 -4.72 13.48 -11.37
N PHE A 65 -4.75 13.80 -12.67
CA PHE A 65 -4.49 12.86 -13.76
C PHE A 65 -3.14 13.08 -14.46
N SER A 66 -2.36 14.08 -14.04
CA SER A 66 -1.01 14.37 -14.57
C SER A 66 -0.12 13.12 -14.59
N ARG A 67 -0.24 12.27 -13.56
CA ARG A 67 0.46 10.99 -13.44
C ARG A 67 0.21 10.00 -14.59
N PHE A 68 -0.94 10.08 -15.26
CA PHE A 68 -1.31 9.22 -16.39
C PHE A 68 -0.89 9.81 -17.74
N LEU A 69 -0.50 11.09 -17.74
CA LEU A 69 -0.03 11.83 -18.90
C LEU A 69 1.50 11.99 -18.91
N GLY A 70 2.22 11.26 -18.05
CA GLY A 70 3.68 11.34 -17.93
C GLY A 70 4.20 12.49 -17.07
N GLY A 71 3.35 13.13 -16.26
CA GLY A 71 3.79 14.13 -15.28
C GLY A 71 4.58 13.52 -14.12
N GLU A 72 5.60 14.24 -13.64
CA GLU A 72 6.47 13.82 -12.53
C GLU A 72 5.78 13.90 -11.14
N GLU A 73 4.74 14.73 -11.00
CA GLU A 73 4.02 14.94 -9.75
C GLU A 73 2.84 13.96 -9.60
N ASP A 74 2.98 12.96 -8.72
CA ASP A 74 1.87 12.09 -8.28
C ASP A 74 1.23 12.68 -7.02
N LEU A 75 0.26 13.59 -7.20
CA LEU A 75 -0.57 14.10 -6.10
C LEU A 75 -1.67 13.11 -5.66
N GLY A 76 -1.71 11.91 -6.27
CA GLY A 76 -2.75 10.90 -6.08
C GLY A 76 -2.63 10.06 -4.82
N GLY A 77 -2.03 10.59 -3.74
CA GLY A 77 -2.12 10.00 -2.40
C GLY A 77 -0.99 9.07 -1.97
N GLY A 78 0.16 9.04 -2.64
CA GLY A 78 1.34 8.29 -2.19
C GLY A 78 2.55 9.21 -2.09
N GLY A 79 2.84 9.75 -0.90
CA GLY A 79 3.82 10.82 -0.67
C GLY A 79 5.30 10.53 -1.01
N ALA A 80 5.60 9.47 -1.76
CA ALA A 80 6.93 9.19 -2.32
C ALA A 80 6.83 8.98 -3.84
N PRO A 81 7.74 9.55 -4.64
CA PRO A 81 7.86 9.21 -6.06
C PRO A 81 7.97 7.69 -6.21
N ARG A 82 7.13 7.06 -7.05
CA ARG A 82 7.08 5.59 -7.21
C ARG A 82 8.45 4.98 -7.48
N ALA A 83 9.29 5.68 -8.24
CA ALA A 83 10.67 5.28 -8.50
C ALA A 83 11.48 5.07 -7.21
N MET A 84 11.32 5.94 -6.21
CA MET A 84 11.96 5.74 -4.91
C MET A 84 11.37 4.55 -4.15
N LEU A 85 10.05 4.33 -4.20
CA LEU A 85 9.42 3.20 -3.51
C LEU A 85 10.01 1.84 -3.93
N GLY A 86 10.35 1.67 -5.21
CA GLY A 86 10.95 0.45 -5.75
C GLY A 86 12.30 0.07 -5.11
N GLU A 87 13.09 1.07 -4.74
CA GLU A 87 14.48 0.90 -4.27
C GLU A 87 14.59 0.75 -2.75
N LEU A 88 13.54 1.09 -1.98
CA LEU A 88 13.61 1.07 -0.52
C LEU A 88 13.66 -0.38 0.02
N PRO A 89 14.54 -0.69 0.99
CA PRO A 89 14.61 -2.03 1.58
C PRO A 89 13.37 -2.33 2.44
N ALA A 90 13.02 -3.62 2.53
CA ALA A 90 11.81 -4.08 3.23
C ALA A 90 11.74 -3.62 4.69
N GLU A 91 12.87 -3.71 5.40
CA GLU A 91 12.96 -3.28 6.80
C GLU A 91 12.62 -1.80 6.95
N LEU A 92 13.14 -0.94 6.08
CA LEU A 92 12.89 0.50 6.14
C LEU A 92 11.44 0.86 5.82
N LEU A 93 10.81 0.11 4.90
CA LEU A 93 9.38 0.28 4.58
C LEU A 93 8.51 -0.07 5.79
N ALA A 94 8.81 -1.16 6.50
CA ALA A 94 8.10 -1.55 7.71
C ALA A 94 8.38 -0.59 8.88
N GLU A 95 9.65 -0.24 9.13
CA GLU A 95 10.08 0.64 10.21
C GLU A 95 9.42 2.03 10.13
N ARG A 96 9.24 2.55 8.90
CA ARG A 96 8.61 3.85 8.65
C ARG A 96 7.08 3.80 8.55
N GLY A 97 6.46 2.64 8.74
CA GLY A 97 5.01 2.47 8.61
C GLY A 97 4.48 2.60 7.18
N VAL A 98 5.35 2.51 6.16
CA VAL A 98 4.90 2.50 4.75
C VAL A 98 4.15 1.21 4.43
N ILE A 99 4.53 0.11 5.09
CA ILE A 99 3.80 -1.16 5.12
C ILE A 99 3.61 -1.60 6.58
N VAL A 100 2.55 -2.35 6.86
CA VAL A 100 2.35 -3.07 8.11
C VAL A 100 2.68 -4.53 7.86
N ALA A 101 3.96 -4.88 7.95
CA ALA A 101 4.43 -6.23 7.62
C ALA A 101 5.49 -6.75 8.59
N GLY A 102 5.45 -8.06 8.86
CA GLY A 102 6.36 -8.74 9.78
C GLY A 102 5.70 -9.88 10.53
N ASN A 103 6.30 -10.27 11.65
CA ASN A 103 5.63 -11.15 12.62
C ASN A 103 4.55 -10.38 13.42
N PRO A 104 3.76 -11.04 14.28
CA PRO A 104 2.71 -10.36 15.04
C PRO A 104 3.23 -9.18 15.86
N GLU A 105 4.39 -9.29 16.51
CA GLU A 105 5.01 -8.21 17.27
C GLU A 105 5.34 -7.00 16.39
N SER A 106 6.01 -7.22 15.25
CA SER A 106 6.32 -6.16 14.29
C SER A 106 5.07 -5.51 13.70
N CYS A 107 4.02 -6.29 13.44
CA CYS A 107 2.74 -5.77 12.98
C CYS A 107 2.08 -4.89 14.04
N ILE A 108 2.07 -5.31 15.31
CA ILE A 108 1.57 -4.50 16.43
C ILE A 108 2.36 -3.19 16.52
N GLU A 109 3.69 -3.24 16.52
CA GLU A 109 4.51 -2.02 16.54
C GLU A 109 4.24 -1.10 15.34
N SER A 110 3.99 -1.67 14.16
CA SER A 110 3.64 -0.88 12.97
C SER A 110 2.26 -0.23 13.09
N VAL A 111 1.28 -0.92 13.69
CA VAL A 111 -0.05 -0.35 13.97
C VAL A 111 0.04 0.75 15.04
N ARG A 112 0.83 0.56 16.11
CA ARG A 112 1.08 1.58 17.14
C ARG A 112 1.59 2.89 16.55
N ARG A 113 2.55 2.83 15.61
CA ARG A 113 3.05 4.05 14.92
C ARG A 113 1.94 4.84 14.22
N HIS A 114 0.96 4.15 13.65
CA HIS A 114 -0.18 4.80 12.99
C HIS A 114 -1.15 5.41 14.02
N GLU A 115 -1.41 4.70 15.11
CA GLU A 115 -2.20 5.21 16.23
C GLU A 115 -1.56 6.48 16.84
N GLU A 116 -0.24 6.48 17.03
CA GLU A 116 0.52 7.61 17.60
C GLU A 116 0.41 8.91 16.78
N ILE A 117 0.22 8.81 15.46
CA ILE A 117 -0.01 9.96 14.58
C ILE A 117 -1.49 10.32 14.42
N GLY A 118 -2.37 9.67 15.18
CA GLY A 118 -3.80 9.95 15.24
C GLY A 118 -4.64 9.27 14.16
N VAL A 119 -4.20 8.17 13.56
CA VAL A 119 -5.03 7.35 12.65
C VAL A 119 -6.16 6.69 13.46
N ASP A 120 -7.41 6.93 13.08
CA ASP A 120 -8.56 6.29 13.73
C ASP A 120 -8.80 4.85 13.22
N GLN A 121 -8.42 4.59 11.97
CA GLN A 121 -8.67 3.30 11.32
C GLN A 121 -7.58 2.94 10.32
N LEU A 122 -7.10 1.68 10.37
CA LEU A 122 -6.27 1.11 9.31
C LEU A 122 -7.11 0.27 8.36
N LEU A 123 -6.91 0.52 7.07
CA LEU A 123 -7.43 -0.28 5.97
C LEU A 123 -6.25 -1.02 5.33
N LEU A 124 -6.22 -2.34 5.52
CA LEU A 124 -5.10 -3.17 5.08
C LEU A 124 -5.41 -3.87 3.75
N ILE A 125 -4.63 -3.59 2.72
CA ILE A 125 -4.61 -4.44 1.52
C ILE A 125 -3.70 -5.64 1.79
N MET A 126 -4.30 -6.83 1.92
CA MET A 126 -3.58 -8.07 2.22
C MET A 126 -3.43 -8.98 1.01
N GLN A 127 -4.49 -9.15 0.21
CA GLN A 127 -4.41 -9.80 -1.08
C GLN A 127 -3.88 -8.79 -2.11
N SER A 128 -2.55 -8.71 -2.20
CA SER A 128 -1.85 -7.85 -3.16
C SER A 128 -0.89 -8.70 -4.00
N ASP A 129 -0.93 -8.48 -5.31
CA ASP A 129 -0.05 -9.12 -6.30
C ASP A 129 0.12 -10.65 -6.14
N GLN A 130 1.37 -11.14 -6.16
CA GLN A 130 1.74 -12.56 -6.12
C GLN A 130 1.71 -13.19 -4.72
N VAL A 131 1.19 -12.50 -3.70
CA VAL A 131 1.05 -13.11 -2.36
C VAL A 131 0.05 -14.26 -2.46
N SER A 132 0.52 -15.48 -2.16
CA SER A 132 -0.29 -16.68 -2.27
C SER A 132 -1.51 -16.61 -1.35
N HIS A 133 -2.61 -17.22 -1.78
CA HIS A 133 -3.84 -17.26 -1.00
C HIS A 133 -3.63 -17.80 0.43
N GLU A 134 -2.84 -18.88 0.57
CA GLU A 134 -2.49 -19.47 1.87
C GLU A 134 -1.79 -18.47 2.80
N LYS A 135 -0.84 -17.69 2.26
CA LYS A 135 -0.13 -16.65 3.00
C LYS A 135 -1.06 -15.50 3.39
N VAL A 136 -1.99 -15.12 2.53
CA VAL A 136 -3.03 -14.12 2.86
C VAL A 136 -3.93 -14.62 3.98
N MET A 137 -4.42 -15.86 3.90
CA MET A 137 -5.28 -16.43 4.94
C MET A 137 -4.55 -16.55 6.28
N THR A 138 -3.28 -16.98 6.26
CA THR A 138 -2.41 -16.99 7.44
C THR A 138 -2.27 -15.58 8.04
N SER A 139 -2.03 -14.57 7.20
CA SER A 139 -1.93 -13.18 7.65
C SER A 139 -3.22 -12.72 8.32
N ILE A 140 -4.39 -12.96 7.71
CA ILE A 140 -5.69 -12.61 8.29
C ILE A 140 -5.89 -13.29 9.65
N GLU A 141 -5.54 -14.57 9.76
CA GLU A 141 -5.64 -15.33 11.00
C GLU A 141 -4.74 -14.76 12.11
N LEU A 142 -3.47 -14.46 11.80
CA LEU A 142 -2.53 -13.85 12.75
C LEU A 142 -2.98 -12.46 13.19
N PHE A 143 -3.48 -11.64 12.27
CA PHE A 143 -4.06 -10.34 12.63
C PHE A 143 -5.24 -10.49 13.59
N GLY A 144 -6.15 -11.43 13.31
CA GLY A 144 -7.32 -11.69 14.15
C GLY A 144 -6.98 -12.25 15.53
N LYS A 145 -5.96 -13.12 15.62
CA LYS A 145 -5.60 -13.81 16.86
C LYS A 145 -4.60 -13.08 17.74
N GLU A 146 -3.69 -12.31 17.15
CA GLU A 146 -2.53 -11.76 17.85
C GLU A 146 -2.42 -10.25 17.75
N VAL A 147 -2.65 -9.66 16.57
CA VAL A 147 -2.44 -8.20 16.38
C VAL A 147 -3.62 -7.38 16.90
N ILE A 148 -4.84 -7.65 16.43
CA ILE A 148 -6.04 -6.89 16.81
C ILE A 148 -6.29 -6.92 18.32
N PRO A 149 -6.14 -8.08 19.03
CA PRO A 149 -6.32 -8.12 20.48
C PRO A 149 -5.36 -7.23 21.28
N ALA A 150 -4.24 -6.77 20.70
CA ALA A 150 -3.30 -5.88 21.38
C ALA A 150 -3.78 -4.42 21.53
N PHE A 151 -4.91 -4.05 20.91
CA PHE A 151 -5.47 -2.69 20.86
C PHE A 151 -6.90 -2.61 21.43
N GLN A 152 -7.29 -3.57 22.27
CA GLN A 152 -8.60 -3.62 22.92
C GLN A 152 -8.62 -2.89 24.26
#